data_AF-A0A842PJT7-F1
#
_entry.id   AF-A0A842PJT7-F1
#
_cell.length_a   1.000
_cell.length_b   1.000
_cell.length_c   1.000
_cell.angle_alpha   90.00
_cell.angle_beta   90.00
_cell.angle_gamma   90.00
#
_symmetry.space_group_name_H-M   'P 1'
#
loop_
_entity.id
_entity.type
_entity.pdbx_description
1 polymer ?
#
loop_
_entity_poly.entity_id
_entity_poly.type
_entity_poly.pdbx_seq_one_letter_code
_entity_poly.pdbx_strand_id
1 'polypeptide(L)'
;ELSSEFIPYGLHTLSQPPEGERLIKMVKSMLRAEYEEHVEAVYDVDHFALLEGNKTMLDELLEEVIINNTPVEEAQYKLLRTMSDNITTDLELALKYSEAIAGCDIEIPRVLAGLEGRYVPPKMGNDPIRSPEAIPTGNNFYSFDSRIVPTKEAWKIGKELADQLIAEHQEKKGAYPNKVAFVLWSVETMRHQGITESEILYLLGAKPVWDGRDRVVDIELINSEELGRPRIDVLVTTSGLYRDTFPDKVRLIDRAVKLASNVTEEEFRNYARENSFSIYSRLIKEGYNESVASNLSKARIFSESPGAYGTNLDDAVAASSTWENETKLANFYIKRMSHVYGEDTWGNQHAGVFEENLKRVDVALHSQSSNMIGVMDNDDYFQYLGGLALAVRNTKGETPDLYISNQRNPGKEKIEELGN
;
A
#
# COMPACT_ATOMS: atom_id res chain seq x y z
N GLU A 1 5.96 19.44 -8.73
CA GLU A 1 5.59 18.14 -8.13
C GLU A 1 5.96 18.10 -6.65
N LEU A 2 7.24 18.09 -6.25
CA LEU A 2 7.60 18.04 -4.82
C LEU A 2 7.01 19.15 -3.94
N SER A 3 6.74 20.34 -4.48
CA SER A 3 6.17 21.46 -3.73
C SER A 3 4.70 21.29 -3.33
N SER A 4 3.98 20.33 -3.92
CA SER A 4 2.56 20.05 -3.65
C SER A 4 2.35 18.80 -2.79
N GLU A 5 3.44 18.13 -2.36
CA GLU A 5 3.37 16.90 -1.57
C GLU A 5 3.17 17.22 -0.07
N PHE A 6 2.35 16.42 0.61
CA PHE A 6 2.20 16.54 2.05
C PHE A 6 3.45 16.02 2.77
N ILE A 7 3.90 16.77 3.79
CA ILE A 7 4.94 16.36 4.72
C ILE A 7 4.46 16.55 6.16
N PRO A 8 4.96 15.78 7.13
CA PRO A 8 4.71 16.06 8.53
C PRO A 8 5.19 17.45 8.91
N TYR A 9 4.30 18.29 9.44
CA TYR A 9 4.64 19.64 9.92
C TYR A 9 5.48 19.60 11.21
N GLY A 10 5.34 18.52 12.00
CA GLY A 10 6.04 18.33 13.27
C GLY A 10 5.59 17.06 13.97
N LEU A 11 6.00 16.91 15.24
CA LEU A 11 5.63 15.78 16.07
C LEU A 11 4.34 16.04 16.83
N HIS A 12 3.51 14.99 16.96
CA HIS A 12 2.33 15.01 17.81
C HIS A 12 2.71 15.10 19.29
N THR A 13 1.95 15.89 20.06
CA THR A 13 2.02 15.90 21.53
C THR A 13 0.67 15.46 22.06
N LEU A 14 0.66 14.43 22.92
CA LEU A 14 -0.59 13.84 23.41
C LEU A 14 -1.51 14.89 24.04
N SER A 15 -2.79 14.87 23.64
CA SER A 15 -3.84 15.79 24.08
C SER A 15 -3.61 17.27 23.74
N GLN A 16 -2.73 17.56 22.80
CA GLN A 16 -2.53 18.91 22.26
C GLN A 16 -2.92 18.92 20.79
N PRO A 17 -4.23 19.03 20.46
CA PRO A 17 -4.66 19.15 19.08
C PRO A 17 -4.01 20.37 18.41
N PRO A 18 -3.73 20.32 17.10
CA PRO A 18 -3.15 21.46 16.40
C PRO A 18 -4.10 22.67 16.43
N GLU A 19 -3.54 23.86 16.56
CA GLU A 19 -4.25 25.13 16.57
C GLU A 19 -3.72 26.07 15.46
N GLY A 20 -4.47 27.14 15.18
CA GLY A 20 -4.07 28.18 14.23
C GLY A 20 -3.73 27.62 12.85
N GLU A 21 -2.59 28.02 12.29
CA GLU A 21 -2.16 27.59 10.95
C GLU A 21 -2.05 26.06 10.82
N ARG A 22 -1.60 25.35 11.86
CA ARG A 22 -1.46 23.88 11.81
C ARG A 22 -2.81 23.19 11.67
N LEU A 23 -3.85 23.72 12.33
CA LEU A 23 -5.21 23.23 12.20
C LEU A 23 -5.72 23.42 10.77
N ILE A 24 -5.51 24.62 10.20
CA ILE A 24 -5.91 24.92 8.82
C ILE A 24 -5.24 23.97 7.83
N LYS A 25 -3.92 23.75 7.95
CA LYS A 25 -3.20 22.83 7.07
C LYS A 25 -3.68 21.39 7.22
N MET A 26 -3.95 20.93 8.44
CA MET A 26 -4.49 19.58 8.69
C MET A 26 -5.88 19.42 8.06
N VAL A 27 -6.80 20.36 8.29
CA VAL A 27 -8.15 20.31 7.72
C VAL A 27 -8.11 20.37 6.19
N LYS A 28 -7.26 21.25 5.62
CA LYS A 28 -7.05 21.30 4.17
C LYS A 28 -6.61 19.95 3.60
N SER A 29 -5.63 19.29 4.23
CA SER A 29 -5.19 17.95 3.81
C SER A 29 -6.32 16.92 3.86
N MET A 30 -7.24 17.02 4.83
CA MET A 30 -8.38 16.11 4.95
C MET A 30 -9.50 16.38 3.93
N LEU A 31 -9.62 17.61 3.41
CA LEU A 31 -10.59 17.98 2.36
C LEU A 31 -10.14 17.57 0.94
N ARG A 32 -8.85 17.28 0.76
CA ARG A 32 -8.25 16.73 -0.48
C ARG A 32 -8.43 17.62 -1.72
N ALA A 33 -8.22 17.01 -2.89
CA ALA A 33 -8.24 17.66 -4.20
C ALA A 33 -9.63 18.18 -4.57
N GLU A 34 -10.73 17.57 -4.09
CA GLU A 34 -12.08 18.01 -4.41
C GLU A 34 -12.34 19.46 -3.97
N TYR A 35 -11.89 19.83 -2.76
CA TYR A 35 -11.97 21.20 -2.28
C TYR A 35 -11.15 22.18 -3.13
N GLU A 36 -9.95 21.76 -3.55
CA GLU A 36 -9.10 22.58 -4.43
C GLU A 36 -9.80 22.82 -5.78
N GLU A 37 -10.33 21.76 -6.39
CA GLU A 37 -11.05 21.82 -7.67
C GLU A 37 -12.32 22.69 -7.58
N HIS A 38 -13.08 22.58 -6.49
CA HIS A 38 -14.29 23.40 -6.30
C HIS A 38 -13.98 24.89 -6.16
N VAL A 39 -12.91 25.25 -5.46
CA VAL A 39 -12.49 26.64 -5.34
C VAL A 39 -11.90 27.14 -6.64
N GLU A 40 -11.02 26.38 -7.31
CA GLU A 40 -10.43 26.74 -8.60
C GLU A 40 -11.48 26.95 -9.71
N ALA A 41 -12.58 26.19 -9.68
CA ALA A 41 -13.68 26.35 -10.66
C ALA A 41 -14.40 27.71 -10.56
N VAL A 42 -14.26 28.41 -9.44
CA VAL A 42 -14.97 29.66 -9.13
C VAL A 42 -13.99 30.84 -8.94
N TYR A 43 -12.72 30.52 -8.71
CA TYR A 43 -11.64 31.47 -8.47
C TYR A 43 -11.16 32.11 -9.77
N ASP A 44 -11.39 33.42 -9.92
CA ASP A 44 -10.83 34.21 -11.02
C ASP A 44 -9.42 34.70 -10.65
N VAL A 45 -8.41 34.14 -11.33
CA VAL A 45 -6.98 34.41 -11.09
C VAL A 45 -6.60 35.87 -11.38
N ASP A 46 -7.40 36.58 -12.21
CA ASP A 46 -7.10 37.96 -12.62
C ASP A 46 -7.38 39.02 -11.53
N HIS A 47 -8.00 38.65 -10.39
CA HIS A 47 -8.50 39.65 -9.43
C HIS A 47 -7.63 39.89 -8.17
N PHE A 48 -6.66 39.05 -7.84
CA PHE A 48 -5.81 39.27 -6.65
C PHE A 48 -4.35 38.89 -6.89
N ALA A 49 -3.51 39.92 -6.96
CA ALA A 49 -2.07 39.80 -6.82
C ALA A 49 -1.73 39.49 -5.35
N LEU A 50 -1.09 38.34 -5.13
CA LEU A 50 -0.35 37.95 -3.93
C LEU A 50 -1.07 38.24 -2.60
N LEU A 51 -1.76 37.23 -2.08
CA LEU A 51 -2.09 37.16 -0.65
C LEU A 51 -0.82 37.45 0.16
N GLU A 52 -0.93 38.26 1.22
CA GLU A 52 0.21 38.64 2.05
C GLU A 52 0.65 37.43 2.91
N GLY A 53 1.93 37.06 2.81
CA GLY A 53 2.44 35.81 3.38
C GLY A 53 2.12 34.61 2.49
N ASN A 54 2.78 33.47 2.69
CA ASN A 54 2.62 32.27 1.85
C ASN A 54 1.24 31.58 1.96
N LYS A 55 0.15 32.32 2.24
CA LYS A 55 -1.21 31.79 2.37
C LYS A 55 -1.89 31.76 1.00
N THR A 56 -2.60 30.66 0.73
CA THR A 56 -3.42 30.47 -0.47
C THR A 56 -4.87 30.88 -0.20
N MET A 57 -5.68 31.14 -1.25
CA MET A 57 -7.12 31.42 -1.10
C MET A 57 -7.85 30.30 -0.34
N LEU A 58 -7.40 29.06 -0.56
CA LEU A 58 -7.86 27.87 0.17
C LEU A 58 -7.59 27.99 1.67
N ASP A 59 -6.44 28.53 2.07
CA ASP A 59 -6.11 28.70 3.49
C ASP A 59 -6.94 29.82 4.13
N GLU A 60 -7.16 30.93 3.41
CA GLU A 60 -7.92 32.06 3.92
C GLU A 60 -9.41 31.75 4.11
N LEU A 61 -10.01 31.01 3.17
CA LEU A 61 -11.39 30.53 3.30
C LEU A 61 -11.56 29.68 4.56
N LEU A 62 -10.63 28.75 4.79
CA LEU A 62 -10.65 27.91 5.98
C LEU A 62 -10.38 28.72 7.26
N GLU A 63 -9.47 29.69 7.23
CA GLU A 63 -9.18 30.56 8.37
C GLU A 63 -10.39 31.42 8.77
N GLU A 64 -11.10 32.00 7.78
CA GLU A 64 -12.32 32.77 8.03
C GLU A 64 -13.39 31.94 8.74
N VAL A 65 -13.61 30.71 8.28
CA VAL A 65 -14.66 29.84 8.83
C VAL A 65 -14.24 29.21 10.16
N ILE A 66 -13.01 28.69 10.26
CA ILE A 66 -12.56 27.89 11.41
C ILE A 66 -12.03 28.76 12.56
N ILE A 67 -11.27 29.82 12.25
CA ILE A 67 -10.61 30.65 13.27
C ILE A 67 -11.45 31.90 13.56
N ASN A 68 -11.89 32.59 12.52
CA ASN A 68 -12.64 33.84 12.68
C ASN A 68 -14.14 33.61 12.94
N ASN A 69 -14.63 32.36 12.82
CA ASN A 69 -16.04 31.98 12.98
C ASN A 69 -16.99 32.76 12.05
N THR A 70 -16.50 33.17 10.88
CA THR A 70 -17.31 33.80 9.84
C THR A 70 -18.29 32.76 9.27
N PRO A 71 -19.60 33.06 9.13
CA PRO A 71 -20.55 32.15 8.49
C PRO A 71 -20.07 31.71 7.10
N VAL A 72 -20.33 30.46 6.71
CA VAL A 72 -19.78 29.86 5.47
C VAL A 72 -20.15 30.64 4.22
N GLU A 73 -21.35 31.22 4.17
CA GLU A 73 -21.79 32.06 3.05
C GLU A 73 -21.13 33.44 3.08
N GLU A 74 -20.96 34.01 4.26
CA GLU A 74 -20.29 35.31 4.42
C GLU A 74 -18.80 35.21 4.06
N ALA A 75 -18.12 34.13 4.43
CA ALA A 75 -16.72 33.88 4.09
C ALA A 75 -16.52 33.77 2.57
N GLN A 76 -17.39 33.02 1.88
CA GLN A 76 -17.39 32.92 0.43
C GLN A 76 -17.66 34.27 -0.25
N TYR A 77 -18.70 35.02 0.16
CA TYR A 77 -18.96 36.34 -0.40
C TYR A 77 -17.83 37.35 -0.12
N LYS A 78 -17.19 37.24 1.04
CA LYS A 78 -16.06 38.11 1.44
C LYS A 78 -14.85 37.87 0.53
N LEU A 79 -14.49 36.61 0.28
CA LEU A 79 -13.25 36.24 -0.41
C LEU A 79 -13.43 35.95 -1.90
N LEU A 80 -14.49 35.24 -2.30
CA LEU A 80 -14.75 34.82 -3.67
C LEU A 80 -15.73 35.74 -4.41
N ARG A 81 -16.43 36.64 -3.71
CA ARG A 81 -17.49 37.53 -4.25
C ARG A 81 -18.68 36.80 -4.91
N THR A 82 -18.75 35.48 -4.74
CA THR A 82 -19.80 34.62 -5.26
C THR A 82 -19.99 33.44 -4.30
N MET A 83 -21.04 32.67 -4.54
CA MET A 83 -21.40 31.49 -3.76
C MET A 83 -21.35 30.24 -4.63
N SER A 84 -20.91 29.14 -4.03
CA SER A 84 -20.96 27.81 -4.62
C SER A 84 -21.49 26.82 -3.59
N ASP A 85 -22.50 26.02 -3.97
CA ASP A 85 -23.05 24.98 -3.09
C ASP A 85 -21.98 23.92 -2.74
N ASN A 86 -21.05 23.66 -3.67
CA ASN A 86 -19.93 22.75 -3.45
C ASN A 86 -18.97 23.30 -2.40
N ILE A 87 -18.54 24.56 -2.54
CA ILE A 87 -17.64 25.20 -1.56
C ILE A 87 -18.33 25.33 -0.20
N THR A 88 -19.64 25.59 -0.18
CA THR A 88 -20.44 25.59 1.06
C THR A 88 -20.35 24.22 1.76
N THR A 89 -20.55 23.14 1.00
CA THR A 89 -20.44 21.76 1.51
C THR A 89 -19.05 21.48 2.06
N ASP A 90 -18.00 21.91 1.36
CA ASP A 90 -16.61 21.71 1.80
C ASP A 90 -16.29 22.48 3.09
N LEU A 91 -16.76 23.73 3.21
CA LEU A 91 -16.54 24.55 4.41
C LEU A 91 -17.32 24.02 5.62
N GLU A 92 -18.54 23.51 5.42
CA GLU A 92 -19.29 22.81 6.47
C GLU A 92 -18.58 21.51 6.91
N LEU A 93 -17.99 20.79 5.96
CA LEU A 93 -17.18 19.61 6.25
C LEU A 93 -15.89 19.97 7.00
N ALA A 94 -15.26 21.09 6.64
CA ALA A 94 -14.09 21.65 7.31
C ALA A 94 -14.35 21.94 8.79
N LEU A 95 -15.52 22.51 9.11
CA LEU A 95 -15.95 22.74 10.49
C LEU A 95 -16.10 21.42 11.27
N LYS A 96 -16.70 20.39 10.66
CA LYS A 96 -16.82 19.05 11.29
C LYS A 96 -15.44 18.43 11.55
N TYR A 97 -14.50 18.55 10.62
CA TYR A 97 -13.13 18.06 10.81
C TYR A 97 -12.41 18.84 11.91
N SER A 98 -12.52 20.16 11.93
CA SER A 98 -11.96 21.00 12.99
C SER A 98 -12.47 20.60 14.37
N GLU A 99 -13.78 20.40 14.52
CA GLU A 99 -14.39 19.93 15.78
C GLU A 99 -13.88 18.53 16.18
N ALA A 100 -13.78 17.60 15.22
CA ALA A 100 -13.25 16.27 15.48
C ALA A 100 -11.77 16.29 15.88
N ILE A 101 -10.97 17.19 15.31
CA ILE A 101 -9.56 17.40 15.69
C ILE A 101 -9.47 17.98 17.10
N ALA A 102 -10.30 18.97 17.43
CA ALA A 102 -10.33 19.56 18.77
C ALA A 102 -10.62 18.51 19.86
N GLY A 103 -11.48 17.53 19.55
CA GLY A 103 -11.76 16.40 20.45
C GLY A 103 -10.61 15.40 20.68
N CYS A 104 -9.45 15.57 20.05
CA CYS A 104 -8.24 14.78 20.31
C CYS A 104 -7.54 15.17 21.64
N ASP A 105 -8.03 16.20 22.34
CA ASP A 105 -7.60 16.57 23.70
C ASP A 105 -7.86 15.47 24.76
N ILE A 106 -8.61 14.42 24.40
CA ILE A 106 -9.03 13.33 25.28
C ILE A 106 -7.98 12.21 25.45
N GLU A 107 -6.86 12.23 24.72
CA GLU A 107 -5.88 11.12 24.71
C GLU A 107 -5.30 10.77 26.10
N ILE A 108 -4.77 11.75 26.84
CA ILE A 108 -4.24 11.59 28.20
C ILE A 108 -5.35 11.15 29.16
N PRO A 109 -6.53 11.79 29.19
CA PRO A 109 -7.68 11.27 29.95
C PRO A 109 -7.99 9.80 29.66
N ARG A 110 -7.85 9.33 28.41
CA ARG A 110 -8.11 7.94 28.01
C ARG A 110 -7.01 6.98 28.44
N VAL A 111 -5.76 7.42 28.42
CA VAL A 111 -4.63 6.69 29.02
C VAL A 111 -4.88 6.50 30.53
N LEU A 112 -5.26 7.56 31.24
CA LEU A 112 -5.58 7.49 32.67
C LEU A 112 -6.77 6.55 32.95
N ALA A 113 -7.84 6.63 32.14
CA ALA A 113 -8.97 5.72 32.23
C ALA A 113 -8.54 4.25 32.06
N GLY A 114 -7.66 3.95 31.09
CA GLY A 114 -7.10 2.61 30.89
C GLY A 114 -6.28 2.13 32.09
N LEU A 115 -5.44 2.98 32.68
CA LEU A 115 -4.67 2.67 33.89
C LEU A 115 -5.56 2.41 35.12
N GLU A 116 -6.71 3.05 35.19
CA GLU A 116 -7.72 2.81 36.22
C GLU A 116 -8.62 1.60 35.94
N GLY A 117 -8.35 0.84 34.87
CA GLY A 117 -9.15 -0.31 34.46
C GLY A 117 -10.56 0.06 33.96
N ARG A 118 -10.77 1.32 33.54
CA ARG A 118 -12.03 1.77 32.96
C ARG A 118 -12.10 1.43 31.48
N TYR A 119 -13.32 1.39 30.98
CA TYR A 119 -13.59 1.17 29.57
C TYR A 119 -13.07 2.32 28.69
N VAL A 120 -12.25 1.96 27.69
CA VAL A 120 -11.79 2.85 26.62
C VAL A 120 -12.59 2.49 25.35
N PRO A 121 -13.40 3.41 24.79
CA PRO A 121 -14.24 3.12 23.64
C PRO A 121 -13.44 2.66 22.42
N PRO A 122 -13.98 1.70 21.64
CA PRO A 122 -13.39 1.30 20.39
C PRO A 122 -13.71 2.30 19.29
N LYS A 123 -12.83 2.36 18.30
CA LYS A 123 -13.04 3.15 17.08
C LYS A 123 -12.24 2.56 15.93
N MET A 124 -12.69 2.72 14.70
CA MET A 124 -11.87 2.33 13.55
C MET A 124 -10.65 3.25 13.47
N GLY A 125 -9.45 2.66 13.44
CA GLY A 125 -8.18 3.39 13.26
C GLY A 125 -7.75 3.38 11.80
N ASN A 126 -7.32 4.52 11.28
CA ASN A 126 -6.73 4.67 9.95
C ASN A 126 -6.02 6.04 9.82
N ASP A 127 -5.48 6.35 8.64
CA ASP A 127 -4.96 7.68 8.30
C ASP A 127 -6.14 8.68 8.18
N PRO A 128 -6.18 9.79 8.96
CA PRO A 128 -7.28 10.76 8.93
C PRO A 128 -7.42 11.52 7.61
N ILE A 129 -6.37 11.61 6.78
CA ILE A 129 -6.46 12.17 5.43
C ILE A 129 -7.28 11.22 4.54
N ARG A 130 -7.11 9.90 4.71
CA ARG A 130 -7.83 8.85 3.97
C ARG A 130 -9.21 8.48 4.56
N SER A 131 -9.31 8.57 5.88
CA SER A 131 -10.43 8.11 6.70
C SER A 131 -10.65 9.09 7.85
N PRO A 132 -11.30 10.25 7.60
CA PRO A 132 -11.59 11.26 8.61
C PRO A 132 -12.35 10.73 9.84
N GLU A 133 -13.11 9.66 9.66
CA GLU A 133 -13.80 8.95 10.74
C GLU A 133 -12.85 8.37 11.80
N ALA A 134 -11.54 8.31 11.56
CA ALA A 134 -10.54 7.87 12.53
C ALA A 134 -10.36 8.86 13.69
N ILE A 135 -10.71 10.15 13.52
CA ILE A 135 -10.62 11.18 14.56
C ILE A 135 -12.01 11.52 15.15
N PRO A 136 -12.13 11.92 16.43
CA PRO A 136 -11.07 12.14 17.42
C PRO A 136 -10.31 10.87 17.82
N THR A 137 -9.05 11.05 18.21
CA THR A 137 -8.15 10.01 18.75
C THR A 137 -8.50 9.68 20.22
N GLY A 138 -7.61 8.98 20.94
CA GLY A 138 -7.86 8.57 22.33
C GLY A 138 -8.79 7.35 22.47
N ASN A 139 -9.00 6.59 21.40
CA ASN A 139 -9.84 5.40 21.39
C ASN A 139 -8.99 4.12 21.28
N ASN A 140 -9.53 3.00 21.77
CA ASN A 140 -8.91 1.69 21.61
C ASN A 140 -9.21 1.18 20.20
N PHE A 141 -8.36 1.55 19.24
CA PHE A 141 -8.72 1.37 17.85
C PHE A 141 -8.78 -0.11 17.42
N TYR A 142 -9.60 -0.39 16.42
CA TYR A 142 -9.59 -1.64 15.65
C TYR A 142 -9.40 -1.32 14.17
N SER A 143 -9.08 -2.33 13.36
CA SER A 143 -8.98 -2.18 11.91
C SER A 143 -10.36 -2.29 11.26
N PHE A 144 -10.62 -3.36 10.51
CA PHE A 144 -11.89 -3.63 9.83
C PHE A 144 -12.03 -5.13 9.55
N ASP A 145 -13.16 -5.52 8.97
CA ASP A 145 -13.41 -6.89 8.52
C ASP A 145 -12.51 -7.25 7.33
N SER A 146 -11.44 -8.03 7.56
CA SER A 146 -10.47 -8.42 6.52
C SER A 146 -11.08 -9.13 5.30
N ARG A 147 -12.29 -9.69 5.44
CA ARG A 147 -12.98 -10.40 4.35
C ARG A 147 -13.42 -9.48 3.23
N ILE A 148 -13.51 -8.17 3.45
CA ILE A 148 -13.86 -7.21 2.39
C ILE A 148 -12.71 -6.95 1.42
N VAL A 149 -11.49 -7.39 1.75
CA VAL A 149 -10.29 -7.11 0.97
C VAL A 149 -10.08 -8.17 -0.13
N PRO A 150 -9.75 -7.79 -1.38
CA PRO A 150 -9.80 -6.42 -1.89
C PRO A 150 -11.23 -5.89 -2.07
N THR A 151 -11.45 -4.60 -1.81
CA THR A 151 -12.73 -3.93 -2.11
C THR A 151 -12.92 -3.76 -3.62
N LYS A 152 -14.15 -3.47 -4.06
CA LYS A 152 -14.45 -3.24 -5.49
C LYS A 152 -13.75 -2.00 -6.04
N GLU A 153 -13.60 -0.99 -5.20
CA GLU A 153 -12.88 0.25 -5.48
C GLU A 153 -11.38 -0.05 -5.61
N ALA A 154 -10.81 -0.76 -4.64
CA ALA A 154 -9.42 -1.20 -4.69
C ALA A 154 -9.12 -2.07 -5.92
N TRP A 155 -10.07 -2.90 -6.35
CA TRP A 155 -9.95 -3.69 -7.58
C TRP A 155 -9.83 -2.82 -8.84
N LYS A 156 -10.58 -1.72 -8.95
CA LYS A 156 -10.47 -0.81 -10.09
C LYS A 156 -9.07 -0.20 -10.16
N ILE A 157 -8.62 0.37 -9.04
CA ILE A 157 -7.33 1.05 -8.94
C ILE A 157 -6.17 0.06 -9.15
N GLY A 158 -6.23 -1.14 -8.56
CA GLY A 158 -5.18 -2.15 -8.72
C GLY A 158 -5.01 -2.63 -10.16
N LYS A 159 -6.08 -2.65 -10.97
CA LYS A 159 -5.97 -2.92 -12.41
C LYS A 159 -5.26 -1.80 -13.14
N GLU A 160 -5.62 -0.54 -12.84
CA GLU A 160 -5.01 0.64 -13.47
C GLU A 160 -3.51 0.70 -13.17
N LEU A 161 -3.10 0.43 -11.92
CA LEU A 161 -1.69 0.38 -11.53
C LEU A 161 -0.93 -0.78 -12.20
N ALA A 162 -1.54 -1.96 -12.33
CA ALA A 162 -0.93 -3.07 -13.05
C ALA A 162 -0.74 -2.74 -14.55
N ASP A 163 -1.73 -2.12 -15.17
CA ASP A 163 -1.65 -1.71 -16.58
C ASP A 163 -0.59 -0.61 -16.77
N GLN A 164 -0.49 0.35 -15.83
CA GLN A 164 0.58 1.35 -15.81
C GLN A 164 1.97 0.69 -15.71
N LEU A 165 2.15 -0.24 -14.75
CA LEU A 165 3.41 -0.95 -14.54
C LEU A 165 3.83 -1.73 -15.80
N ILE A 166 2.89 -2.41 -16.44
CA ILE A 166 3.13 -3.15 -17.69
C ILE A 166 3.54 -2.18 -18.80
N ALA A 167 2.83 -1.07 -18.96
CA ALA A 167 3.13 -0.08 -20.00
C ALA A 167 4.53 0.52 -19.82
N GLU A 168 4.89 0.92 -18.60
CA GLU A 168 6.23 1.44 -18.28
C GLU A 168 7.33 0.41 -18.55
N HIS A 169 7.12 -0.84 -18.14
CA HIS A 169 8.10 -1.91 -18.40
C HIS A 169 8.25 -2.20 -19.91
N GLN A 170 7.14 -2.19 -20.66
CA GLN A 170 7.16 -2.36 -22.11
C GLN A 170 7.84 -1.20 -22.83
N GLU A 171 7.62 0.04 -22.40
CA GLU A 171 8.30 1.21 -22.93
C GLU A 171 9.82 1.11 -22.71
N LYS A 172 10.23 0.68 -21.51
CA LYS A 172 11.65 0.58 -21.12
C LYS A 172 12.38 -0.62 -21.75
N LYS A 173 11.72 -1.78 -21.87
CA LYS A 173 12.37 -3.07 -22.21
C LYS A 173 11.85 -3.71 -23.51
N GLY A 174 10.75 -3.22 -24.07
CA GLY A 174 10.14 -3.77 -25.29
C GLY A 174 9.45 -5.13 -25.11
N ALA A 175 9.21 -5.56 -23.86
CA ALA A 175 8.59 -6.85 -23.54
C ALA A 175 7.73 -6.74 -22.27
N TYR A 176 6.86 -7.72 -22.03
CA TYR A 176 6.17 -7.86 -20.74
C TYR A 176 7.15 -8.37 -19.67
N PRO A 177 7.02 -7.95 -18.39
CA PRO A 177 7.83 -8.51 -17.32
C PRO A 177 7.49 -10.00 -17.13
N ASN A 178 8.49 -10.83 -16.91
CA ASN A 178 8.32 -12.25 -16.62
C ASN A 178 7.69 -12.46 -15.25
N LYS A 179 8.18 -11.72 -14.25
CA LYS A 179 7.71 -11.80 -12.87
C LYS A 179 7.84 -10.46 -12.16
N VAL A 180 6.78 -10.08 -11.44
CA VAL A 180 6.73 -8.90 -10.58
C VAL A 180 6.74 -9.34 -9.12
N ALA A 181 7.66 -8.80 -8.32
CA ALA A 181 7.76 -9.08 -6.91
C ALA A 181 7.12 -7.96 -6.08
N PHE A 182 6.33 -8.35 -5.08
CA PHE A 182 5.57 -7.46 -4.22
C PHE A 182 5.97 -7.64 -2.76
N VAL A 183 6.07 -6.53 -2.04
CA VAL A 183 6.08 -6.52 -0.58
C VAL A 183 4.68 -6.19 -0.06
N LEU A 184 4.13 -7.04 0.81
CA LEU A 184 2.84 -6.81 1.48
C LEU A 184 3.00 -6.56 2.97
N TRP A 185 2.54 -5.38 3.39
CA TRP A 185 2.48 -4.97 4.80
C TRP A 185 1.05 -4.87 5.29
N SER A 186 0.82 -5.32 6.52
CA SER A 186 -0.50 -5.30 7.13
C SER A 186 -1.08 -3.89 7.18
N VAL A 187 -0.25 -2.91 7.55
CA VAL A 187 -0.71 -1.52 7.73
C VAL A 187 -1.04 -0.87 6.38
N GLU A 188 -0.30 -1.19 5.33
CA GLU A 188 -0.60 -0.71 3.98
C GLU A 188 -1.93 -1.27 3.49
N THR A 189 -2.11 -2.60 3.54
CA THR A 189 -3.38 -3.24 3.19
C THR A 189 -4.54 -2.70 4.01
N MET A 190 -4.30 -2.32 5.26
CA MET A 190 -5.34 -1.68 6.06
C MET A 190 -5.78 -0.31 5.52
N ARG A 191 -4.82 0.50 5.05
CA ARG A 191 -5.09 1.86 4.53
C ARG A 191 -5.70 1.86 3.14
N HIS A 192 -5.20 1.00 2.25
CA HIS A 192 -5.62 0.96 0.86
C HIS A 192 -6.64 -0.14 0.56
N GLN A 193 -7.02 -0.96 1.54
CA GLN A 193 -8.11 -1.95 1.46
C GLN A 193 -7.99 -2.95 0.28
N GLY A 194 -6.75 -3.27 -0.12
CA GLY A 194 -6.50 -4.30 -1.13
C GLY A 194 -6.07 -3.85 -2.53
N ILE A 195 -5.63 -2.60 -2.75
CA ILE A 195 -5.11 -2.15 -4.05
C ILE A 195 -3.98 -3.07 -4.55
N THR A 196 -2.96 -3.34 -3.72
CA THR A 196 -1.83 -4.18 -4.13
C THR A 196 -2.22 -5.66 -4.31
N GLU A 197 -3.12 -6.21 -3.49
CA GLU A 197 -3.68 -7.54 -3.70
C GLU A 197 -4.45 -7.62 -5.02
N SER A 198 -5.16 -6.57 -5.39
CA SER A 198 -5.87 -6.49 -6.67
C SER A 198 -4.90 -6.47 -7.85
N GLU A 199 -3.80 -5.72 -7.73
CA GLU A 199 -2.72 -5.67 -8.72
C GLU A 199 -2.12 -7.08 -8.93
N ILE A 200 -1.80 -7.79 -7.84
CA ILE A 200 -1.29 -9.17 -7.86
C ILE A 200 -2.26 -10.12 -8.57
N LEU A 201 -3.55 -10.08 -8.19
CA LEU A 201 -4.57 -10.94 -8.79
C LEU A 201 -4.73 -10.65 -10.28
N TYR A 202 -4.79 -9.37 -10.66
CA TYR A 202 -4.97 -8.99 -12.05
C TYR A 202 -3.77 -9.36 -12.90
N LEU A 203 -2.52 -9.20 -12.44
CA LEU A 203 -1.32 -9.64 -13.17
C LEU A 203 -1.36 -11.14 -13.50
N LEU A 204 -1.82 -11.97 -12.55
CA LEU A 204 -2.07 -13.41 -12.75
C LEU A 204 -3.28 -13.70 -13.67
N GLY A 205 -4.04 -12.67 -14.03
CA GLY A 205 -5.29 -12.77 -14.79
C GLY A 205 -6.40 -13.42 -13.98
N ALA A 206 -6.44 -13.20 -12.67
CA ALA A 206 -7.52 -13.61 -11.78
C ALA A 206 -8.28 -12.37 -11.29
N LYS A 207 -9.57 -12.52 -10.99
CA LYS A 207 -10.39 -11.48 -10.37
C LYS A 207 -11.10 -12.02 -9.12
N PRO A 208 -11.24 -11.21 -8.07
CA PRO A 208 -11.99 -11.57 -6.88
C PRO A 208 -13.50 -11.69 -7.18
N VAL A 209 -14.15 -12.58 -6.44
CA VAL A 209 -15.61 -12.78 -6.44
C VAL A 209 -16.16 -12.31 -5.09
N TRP A 210 -17.08 -11.35 -5.13
CA TRP A 210 -17.74 -10.80 -3.95
C TRP A 210 -19.13 -11.39 -3.73
N ASP A 211 -19.51 -11.59 -2.47
CA ASP A 211 -20.89 -11.90 -2.09
C ASP A 211 -21.78 -10.64 -2.02
N GLY A 212 -23.06 -10.83 -1.70
CA GLY A 212 -24.02 -9.71 -1.56
C GLY A 212 -23.75 -8.76 -0.38
N ARG A 213 -22.68 -8.98 0.40
CA ARG A 213 -22.21 -8.09 1.48
C ARG A 213 -20.80 -7.57 1.20
N ASP A 214 -20.38 -7.60 -0.06
CA ASP A 214 -19.06 -7.13 -0.52
C ASP A 214 -17.88 -7.86 0.13
N ARG A 215 -18.09 -9.09 0.62
CA ARG A 215 -17.00 -9.94 1.12
C ARG A 215 -16.45 -10.77 -0.02
N VAL A 216 -15.13 -10.87 -0.11
CA VAL A 216 -14.44 -11.73 -1.06
C VAL A 216 -14.60 -13.18 -0.62
N VAL A 217 -15.30 -13.97 -1.44
CA VAL A 217 -15.61 -15.38 -1.17
C VAL A 217 -14.83 -16.34 -2.05
N ASP A 218 -14.40 -15.89 -3.23
CA ASP A 218 -13.59 -16.69 -4.14
C ASP A 218 -12.80 -15.82 -5.12
N ILE A 219 -12.11 -16.47 -6.05
CA ILE A 219 -11.52 -15.85 -7.24
C ILE A 219 -11.87 -16.66 -8.49
N GLU A 220 -11.93 -15.99 -9.63
CA GLU A 220 -12.10 -16.62 -10.94
C GLU A 220 -11.03 -16.14 -11.91
N LEU A 221 -10.65 -16.99 -12.88
CA LEU A 221 -9.72 -16.58 -13.93
C LEU A 221 -10.45 -15.74 -14.98
N ILE A 222 -9.80 -14.65 -15.37
CA ILE A 222 -10.14 -13.87 -16.57
C ILE A 222 -9.70 -14.71 -17.78
N ASN A 223 -10.56 -14.83 -18.79
CA ASN A 223 -10.24 -15.55 -20.01
C ASN A 223 -9.04 -14.88 -20.72
N SER A 224 -8.16 -15.65 -21.37
CA SER A 224 -6.98 -15.07 -22.03
C SER A 224 -7.32 -14.05 -23.12
N GLU A 225 -8.39 -14.27 -23.88
CA GLU A 225 -8.87 -13.33 -24.90
C GLU A 225 -9.35 -12.01 -24.27
N GLU A 226 -10.09 -12.10 -23.16
CA GLU A 226 -10.54 -10.92 -22.39
C GLU A 226 -9.37 -10.19 -21.72
N LEU A 227 -8.38 -10.94 -21.23
CA LEU A 227 -7.18 -10.39 -20.60
C LEU A 227 -6.30 -9.65 -21.60
N GLY A 228 -6.26 -10.10 -22.86
CA GLY A 228 -5.56 -9.41 -23.97
C GLY A 228 -4.04 -9.36 -23.86
N ARG A 229 -3.45 -10.07 -22.88
CA ARG A 229 -2.00 -10.08 -22.59
C ARG A 229 -1.58 -11.36 -21.88
N PRO A 230 -0.27 -11.62 -21.76
CA PRO A 230 0.24 -12.71 -20.94
C PRO A 230 -0.23 -12.63 -19.47
N ARG A 231 -0.38 -13.80 -18.84
CA ARG A 231 -0.40 -13.88 -17.37
C ARG A 231 1.02 -13.67 -16.86
N ILE A 232 1.20 -12.62 -16.09
CA ILE A 232 2.49 -12.26 -15.49
C ILE A 232 2.61 -12.99 -14.16
N ASP A 233 3.75 -13.67 -13.96
CA ASP A 233 3.99 -14.38 -12.70
C ASP A 233 4.26 -13.35 -11.59
N VAL A 234 4.02 -13.74 -10.34
CA VAL A 234 4.26 -12.88 -9.20
C VAL A 234 5.25 -13.53 -8.24
N LEU A 235 5.82 -12.74 -7.33
CA LEU A 235 6.47 -13.21 -6.12
C LEU A 235 5.99 -12.30 -4.99
N VAL A 236 5.55 -12.86 -3.88
CA VAL A 236 5.03 -12.07 -2.76
C VAL A 236 5.89 -12.35 -1.55
N THR A 237 6.48 -11.29 -1.01
CA THR A 237 7.07 -11.30 0.33
C THR A 237 6.15 -10.56 1.27
N THR A 238 5.76 -11.16 2.39
CA THR A 238 4.89 -10.53 3.38
C THR A 238 5.66 -10.21 4.64
N SER A 239 5.32 -9.10 5.31
CA SER A 239 5.68 -8.95 6.73
C SER A 239 5.03 -10.04 7.59
N GLY A 240 5.65 -10.40 8.71
CA GLY A 240 5.04 -11.32 9.68
C GLY A 240 3.66 -10.84 10.17
N LEU A 241 3.46 -9.51 10.31
CA LEU A 241 2.17 -8.95 10.71
C LEU A 241 1.09 -9.14 9.64
N TYR A 242 1.45 -9.03 8.35
CA TYR A 242 0.52 -9.29 7.24
C TYR A 242 0.06 -10.75 7.25
N ARG A 243 1.00 -11.70 7.38
CA ARG A 243 0.71 -13.13 7.49
C ARG A 243 -0.30 -13.42 8.60
N ASP A 244 -0.14 -12.77 9.76
CA ASP A 244 -0.98 -13.00 10.94
C ASP A 244 -2.35 -12.33 10.82
N THR A 245 -2.42 -11.17 10.16
CA THR A 245 -3.65 -10.36 10.05
C THR A 245 -4.53 -10.75 8.86
N PHE A 246 -3.91 -11.12 7.74
CA PHE A 246 -4.57 -11.42 6.46
C PHE A 246 -4.28 -12.85 5.96
N PRO A 247 -4.41 -13.90 6.80
CA PRO A 247 -4.10 -15.26 6.40
C PRO A 247 -5.04 -15.78 5.30
N ASP A 248 -6.26 -15.23 5.21
CA ASP A 248 -7.18 -15.52 4.13
C ASP A 248 -6.74 -14.90 2.79
N LYS A 249 -6.08 -13.74 2.79
CA LYS A 249 -5.51 -13.14 1.56
C LYS A 249 -4.29 -13.91 1.07
N VAL A 250 -3.45 -14.41 1.98
CA VAL A 250 -2.36 -15.34 1.64
C VAL A 250 -2.91 -16.56 0.87
N ARG A 251 -3.98 -17.18 1.38
CA ARG A 251 -4.62 -18.31 0.70
C ARG A 251 -5.28 -17.91 -0.63
N LEU A 252 -5.88 -16.72 -0.69
CA LEU A 252 -6.49 -16.18 -1.91
C LEU A 252 -5.46 -16.05 -3.05
N ILE A 253 -4.29 -15.47 -2.75
CA ILE A 253 -3.21 -15.29 -3.71
C ILE A 253 -2.62 -16.64 -4.12
N ASP A 254 -2.40 -17.57 -3.18
CA ASP A 254 -1.91 -18.92 -3.48
C ASP A 254 -2.86 -19.67 -4.43
N ARG A 255 -4.18 -19.55 -4.19
CA ARG A 255 -5.21 -20.10 -5.08
C ARG A 255 -5.11 -19.49 -6.49
N ALA A 256 -4.96 -18.16 -6.59
CA ALA A 256 -4.82 -17.48 -7.88
C ALA A 256 -3.60 -17.99 -8.66
N VAL A 257 -2.46 -18.14 -7.99
CA VAL A 257 -1.24 -18.69 -8.60
C VAL A 257 -1.46 -20.13 -9.07
N LYS A 258 -2.09 -20.98 -8.25
CA LYS A 258 -2.38 -22.38 -8.60
C LYS A 258 -3.33 -22.48 -9.78
N LEU A 259 -4.39 -21.68 -9.82
CA LEU A 259 -5.32 -21.64 -10.95
C LEU A 259 -4.61 -21.17 -12.22
N ALA A 260 -3.92 -20.02 -12.17
CA ALA A 260 -3.21 -19.46 -13.31
C ALA A 260 -2.13 -20.41 -13.87
N SER A 261 -1.34 -21.05 -12.99
CA SER A 261 -0.28 -21.98 -13.42
C SER A 261 -0.79 -23.31 -13.98
N ASN A 262 -2.02 -23.70 -13.67
CA ASN A 262 -2.61 -24.95 -14.16
C ASN A 262 -3.22 -24.84 -15.57
N VAL A 263 -3.50 -23.63 -16.07
CA VAL A 263 -4.07 -23.42 -17.41
C VAL A 263 -3.11 -23.96 -18.47
N THR A 264 -3.56 -24.84 -19.36
CA THR A 264 -2.73 -25.48 -20.40
C THR A 264 -2.92 -24.87 -21.78
N GLU A 265 -4.09 -24.30 -22.05
CA GLU A 265 -4.49 -23.75 -23.34
C GLU A 265 -4.77 -22.27 -23.16
N GLU A 266 -3.89 -21.42 -23.70
CA GLU A 266 -4.03 -19.96 -23.67
C GLU A 266 -3.63 -19.35 -25.01
N GLU A 267 -4.30 -18.26 -25.38
CA GLU A 267 -3.94 -17.47 -26.55
C GLU A 267 -2.60 -16.73 -26.34
N PHE A 268 -2.39 -16.23 -25.13
CA PHE A 268 -1.19 -15.51 -24.74
C PHE A 268 -0.28 -16.37 -23.87
N ARG A 269 0.96 -15.92 -23.71
CA ARG A 269 1.97 -16.58 -22.87
C ARG A 269 1.53 -16.61 -21.40
N ASN A 270 1.94 -17.65 -20.67
CA ASN A 270 1.64 -17.79 -19.24
C ASN A 270 2.93 -17.96 -18.44
N TYR A 271 3.45 -16.84 -17.93
CA TYR A 271 4.68 -16.85 -17.16
C TYR A 271 4.53 -17.61 -15.83
N ALA A 272 3.34 -17.56 -15.21
CA ALA A 272 3.07 -18.32 -13.98
C ALA A 272 3.21 -19.83 -14.20
N ARG A 273 2.68 -20.36 -15.31
CA ARG A 273 2.83 -21.76 -15.70
C ARG A 273 4.27 -22.11 -16.03
N GLU A 274 4.92 -21.35 -16.91
CA GLU A 274 6.28 -21.63 -17.38
C GLU A 274 7.28 -21.69 -16.23
N ASN A 275 7.19 -20.71 -15.33
CA ASN A 275 8.06 -20.63 -14.17
C ASN A 275 7.79 -21.76 -13.18
N SER A 276 6.51 -22.10 -12.95
CA SER A 276 6.16 -23.25 -12.11
C SER A 276 6.69 -24.57 -12.71
N PHE A 277 6.56 -24.77 -14.01
CA PHE A 277 7.10 -25.96 -14.68
C PHE A 277 8.63 -26.04 -14.58
N SER A 278 9.31 -24.89 -14.66
CA SER A 278 10.76 -24.82 -14.52
C SER A 278 11.22 -25.20 -13.10
N ILE A 279 10.56 -24.67 -12.07
CA ILE A 279 10.84 -25.02 -10.67
C ILE A 279 10.53 -26.51 -10.42
N TYR A 280 9.39 -27.00 -10.91
CA TYR A 280 9.02 -28.42 -10.83
C TYR A 280 10.11 -29.32 -11.41
N SER A 281 10.55 -29.02 -12.64
CA SER A 281 11.59 -29.80 -13.33
C SER A 281 12.91 -29.83 -12.56
N ARG A 282 13.25 -28.73 -11.87
CA ARG A 282 14.44 -28.67 -11.00
C ARG A 282 14.27 -29.58 -9.78
N LEU A 283 13.14 -29.46 -9.08
CA LEU A 283 12.84 -30.25 -7.88
C LEU A 283 12.83 -31.76 -8.18
N ILE A 284 12.26 -32.18 -9.32
CA ILE A 284 12.31 -33.58 -9.75
C ILE A 284 13.74 -34.06 -9.96
N LYS A 285 14.60 -33.25 -10.61
CA LYS A 285 16.03 -33.58 -10.79
C LYS A 285 16.78 -33.67 -9.46
N GLU A 286 16.37 -32.91 -8.46
CA GLU A 286 16.90 -32.96 -7.09
C GLU A 286 16.36 -34.15 -6.27
N GLY A 287 15.47 -34.95 -6.85
CA GLY A 287 14.94 -36.17 -6.22
C GLY A 287 13.72 -35.94 -5.33
N TYR A 288 13.06 -34.79 -5.42
CA TYR A 288 11.80 -34.56 -4.71
C TYR A 288 10.70 -35.47 -5.27
N ASN A 289 9.79 -35.89 -4.38
CA ASN A 289 8.57 -36.58 -4.77
C ASN A 289 7.70 -35.67 -5.66
N GLU A 290 7.03 -36.25 -6.67
CA GLU A 290 6.21 -35.51 -7.63
C GLU A 290 5.13 -34.63 -6.98
N SER A 291 4.45 -35.13 -5.95
CA SER A 291 3.41 -34.37 -5.25
C SER A 291 4.00 -33.16 -4.51
N VAL A 292 5.13 -33.36 -3.82
CA VAL A 292 5.84 -32.28 -3.12
C VAL A 292 6.39 -31.26 -4.13
N ALA A 293 7.00 -31.74 -5.22
CA ALA A 293 7.52 -30.89 -6.28
C ALA A 293 6.42 -30.08 -6.96
N SER A 294 5.23 -30.67 -7.19
CA SER A 294 4.08 -29.99 -7.79
C SER A 294 3.53 -28.88 -6.91
N ASN A 295 3.49 -29.10 -5.59
CA ASN A 295 3.04 -28.08 -4.64
C ASN A 295 4.08 -26.96 -4.49
N LEU A 296 5.36 -27.31 -4.26
CA LEU A 296 6.42 -26.32 -4.07
C LEU A 296 6.72 -25.51 -5.33
N SER A 297 6.53 -26.07 -6.53
CA SER A 297 6.79 -25.34 -7.77
C SER A 297 5.84 -24.17 -8.01
N LYS A 298 4.66 -24.20 -7.37
CA LYS A 298 3.65 -23.14 -7.39
C LYS A 298 3.76 -22.19 -6.20
N ALA A 299 4.70 -22.41 -5.29
CA ALA A 299 4.93 -21.51 -4.16
C ALA A 299 5.39 -20.14 -4.65
N ARG A 300 4.64 -19.09 -4.27
CA ARG A 300 4.96 -17.67 -4.57
C ARG A 300 4.91 -16.75 -3.36
N ILE A 301 4.46 -17.22 -2.20
CA ILE A 301 4.29 -16.37 -1.02
C ILE A 301 5.28 -16.81 0.05
N PHE A 302 6.11 -15.85 0.46
CA PHE A 302 7.27 -16.05 1.31
C PHE A 302 7.27 -15.04 2.46
N SER A 303 7.68 -15.48 3.64
CA SER A 303 7.78 -14.64 4.85
C SER A 303 8.79 -15.25 5.82
N GLU A 304 8.97 -14.58 6.95
CA GLU A 304 9.67 -15.06 8.12
C GLU A 304 9.06 -16.38 8.63
N SER A 305 9.81 -17.09 9.49
CA SER A 305 9.28 -18.28 10.17
C SER A 305 8.04 -17.94 11.02
N PRO A 306 7.13 -18.89 11.25
CA PRO A 306 6.00 -18.69 12.15
C PRO A 306 6.45 -18.14 13.51
N GLY A 307 5.78 -17.08 13.99
CA GLY A 307 6.11 -16.41 15.25
C GLY A 307 7.31 -15.45 15.18
N ALA A 308 7.97 -15.32 14.03
CA ALA A 308 8.97 -14.29 13.79
C ALA A 308 8.41 -13.12 12.97
N TYR A 309 9.05 -11.95 13.14
CA TYR A 309 8.73 -10.67 12.50
C TYR A 309 10.03 -9.96 12.12
N GLY A 310 9.98 -9.19 11.03
CA GLY A 310 11.09 -8.36 10.58
C GLY A 310 12.12 -9.17 9.78
N THR A 311 12.72 -8.51 8.79
CA THR A 311 13.79 -9.12 8.00
C THR A 311 15.11 -9.17 8.78
N ASN A 312 15.22 -8.36 9.85
CA ASN A 312 16.40 -8.11 10.69
C ASN A 312 17.57 -7.52 9.90
N LEU A 313 17.30 -6.85 8.78
CA LEU A 313 18.34 -6.20 7.99
C LEU A 313 18.75 -4.86 8.59
N ASP A 314 17.91 -4.22 9.39
CA ASP A 314 18.28 -3.06 10.22
C ASP A 314 19.50 -3.34 11.10
N ASP A 315 19.42 -4.38 11.92
CA ASP A 315 20.51 -4.81 12.80
C ASP A 315 21.74 -5.24 11.99
N ALA A 316 21.52 -5.97 10.89
CA ALA A 316 22.61 -6.49 10.06
C ALA A 316 23.37 -5.37 9.32
N VAL A 317 22.65 -4.36 8.81
CA VAL A 317 23.24 -3.18 8.15
C VAL A 317 23.97 -2.32 9.16
N ALA A 318 23.38 -2.08 10.34
CA ALA A 318 24.02 -1.33 11.43
C ALA A 318 25.30 -2.02 11.94
N ALA A 319 25.33 -3.35 11.93
CA ALA A 319 26.50 -4.16 12.26
C ALA A 319 27.53 -4.21 11.11
N SER A 320 27.94 -3.06 10.58
CA SER A 320 28.82 -2.91 9.41
C SER A 320 30.19 -3.58 9.54
N SER A 321 30.66 -3.83 10.76
CA SER A 321 31.89 -4.62 11.01
C SER A 321 31.74 -6.11 10.74
N THR A 322 30.51 -6.60 10.52
CA THR A 322 30.23 -8.03 10.34
C THR A 322 30.13 -8.44 8.88
N TRP A 323 30.12 -7.52 7.92
CA TRP A 323 30.01 -7.83 6.50
C TRP A 323 30.92 -6.94 5.66
N GLU A 324 31.53 -7.53 4.63
CA GLU A 324 32.42 -6.82 3.69
C GLU A 324 31.82 -6.77 2.28
N ASN A 325 30.75 -7.54 2.03
CA ASN A 325 30.03 -7.57 0.77
C ASN A 325 28.52 -7.69 0.95
N GLU A 326 27.77 -7.21 -0.03
CA GLU A 326 26.31 -7.25 -0.01
C GLU A 326 25.76 -8.68 -0.08
N THR A 327 26.51 -9.65 -0.64
CA THR A 327 26.12 -11.08 -0.69
C THR A 327 25.82 -11.65 0.70
N LYS A 328 26.53 -11.21 1.75
CA LYS A 328 26.23 -11.64 3.12
C LYS A 328 24.84 -11.17 3.57
N LEU A 329 24.47 -9.93 3.27
CA LEU A 329 23.14 -9.38 3.57
C LEU A 329 22.05 -10.04 2.70
N ALA A 330 22.33 -10.29 1.43
CA ALA A 330 21.44 -11.00 0.51
C ALA A 330 21.10 -12.40 1.03
N ASN A 331 22.12 -13.18 1.41
CA ASN A 331 21.96 -14.53 1.93
C ASN A 331 21.24 -14.53 3.28
N PHE A 332 21.46 -13.51 4.11
CA PHE A 332 20.74 -13.32 5.35
C PHE A 332 19.24 -13.10 5.10
N TYR A 333 18.89 -12.20 4.17
CA TYR A 333 17.50 -11.96 3.75
C TYR A 333 16.85 -13.24 3.20
N ILE A 334 17.51 -13.92 2.26
CA ILE A 334 17.01 -15.17 1.65
C ILE A 334 16.73 -16.22 2.72
N LYS A 335 17.66 -16.41 3.67
CA LYS A 335 17.46 -17.37 4.76
C LYS A 335 16.28 -16.97 5.64
N ARG A 336 16.16 -15.69 5.99
CA ARG A 336 15.11 -15.18 6.88
C ARG A 336 13.71 -15.31 6.24
N MET A 337 13.59 -14.93 4.97
CA MET A 337 12.30 -14.78 4.27
C MET A 337 11.86 -16.02 3.50
N SER A 338 12.62 -17.11 3.49
CA SER A 338 12.34 -18.29 2.65
C SER A 338 11.30 -19.28 3.20
N HIS A 339 10.41 -18.86 4.09
CA HIS A 339 9.34 -19.72 4.59
C HIS A 339 8.11 -19.59 3.72
N VAL A 340 7.61 -20.72 3.20
CA VAL A 340 6.51 -20.76 2.24
C VAL A 340 5.16 -20.74 2.95
N TYR A 341 4.26 -19.90 2.46
CA TYR A 341 2.88 -19.81 2.93
C TYR A 341 1.89 -20.01 1.76
N GLY A 342 0.76 -20.66 2.05
CA GLY A 342 -0.28 -20.95 1.08
C GLY A 342 -1.40 -21.82 1.70
N GLU A 343 -2.25 -22.40 0.86
CA GLU A 343 -3.34 -23.28 1.32
C GLU A 343 -2.80 -24.59 1.92
N ASP A 344 -1.73 -25.15 1.35
CA ASP A 344 -1.21 -26.48 1.72
C ASP A 344 0.06 -26.43 2.60
N THR A 345 0.62 -25.25 2.86
CA THR A 345 1.85 -25.08 3.64
C THR A 345 1.80 -23.77 4.42
N TRP A 346 2.35 -23.79 5.64
CA TRP A 346 2.33 -22.63 6.52
C TRP A 346 3.63 -22.49 7.30
N GLY A 347 4.62 -21.87 6.65
CA GLY A 347 5.89 -21.51 7.29
C GLY A 347 7.00 -22.55 7.19
N ASN A 348 6.92 -23.52 6.28
CA ASN A 348 8.02 -24.44 6.01
C ASN A 348 9.13 -23.74 5.21
N GLN A 349 10.39 -23.87 5.63
CA GLN A 349 11.51 -23.20 4.99
C GLN A 349 11.94 -23.92 3.71
N HIS A 350 11.98 -23.20 2.58
CA HIS A 350 12.43 -23.69 1.28
C HIS A 350 13.28 -22.63 0.55
N ALA A 351 14.49 -22.36 1.06
CA ALA A 351 15.42 -21.38 0.48
C ALA A 351 15.69 -21.59 -1.01
N GLY A 352 15.92 -22.83 -1.44
CA GLY A 352 16.17 -23.13 -2.86
C GLY A 352 14.97 -22.81 -3.77
N VAL A 353 13.73 -22.94 -3.28
CA VAL A 353 12.52 -22.58 -4.03
C VAL A 353 12.35 -21.05 -4.08
N PHE A 354 12.71 -20.36 -2.99
CA PHE A 354 12.72 -18.90 -2.97
C PHE A 354 13.74 -18.34 -3.96
N GLU A 355 14.97 -18.86 -3.96
CA GLU A 355 16.03 -18.50 -4.90
C GLU A 355 15.63 -18.71 -6.37
N GLU A 356 14.92 -19.80 -6.69
CA GLU A 356 14.42 -20.02 -8.05
C GLU A 356 13.36 -19.00 -8.48
N ASN A 357 12.54 -18.54 -7.54
CA ASN A 357 11.61 -17.45 -7.84
C ASN A 357 12.35 -16.14 -8.09
N LEU A 358 13.35 -15.81 -7.26
CA LEU A 358 14.11 -14.57 -7.35
C LEU A 358 14.83 -14.42 -8.71
N LYS A 359 15.34 -15.50 -9.30
CA LYS A 359 16.02 -15.51 -10.61
C LYS A 359 15.18 -14.98 -11.79
N ARG A 360 13.86 -14.90 -11.64
CA ARG A 360 12.93 -14.52 -12.70
C ARG A 360 12.30 -13.14 -12.47
N VAL A 361 12.59 -12.50 -11.35
CA VAL A 361 12.04 -11.19 -10.99
C VAL A 361 12.66 -10.13 -11.90
N ASP A 362 11.82 -9.43 -12.65
CA ASP A 362 12.22 -8.28 -13.47
C ASP A 362 11.90 -6.95 -12.79
N VAL A 363 10.84 -6.94 -11.97
CA VAL A 363 10.32 -5.76 -11.28
C VAL A 363 10.09 -6.12 -9.82
N ALA A 364 10.45 -5.22 -8.90
CA ALA A 364 10.07 -5.34 -7.49
C ALA A 364 9.45 -4.03 -6.99
N LEU A 365 8.36 -4.11 -6.23
CA LEU A 365 7.65 -2.92 -5.75
C LEU A 365 7.06 -3.06 -4.35
N HIS A 366 6.83 -1.90 -3.75
CA HIS A 366 6.14 -1.74 -2.47
C HIS A 366 5.10 -0.62 -2.57
N SER A 367 3.95 -0.76 -1.92
CA SER A 367 2.98 0.34 -1.79
C SER A 367 3.43 1.40 -0.80
N GLN A 368 3.05 2.65 -1.04
CA GLN A 368 3.14 3.74 -0.08
C GLN A 368 1.82 4.51 -0.05
N SER A 369 1.02 4.28 0.99
CA SER A 369 -0.30 4.91 1.15
C SER A 369 -0.34 6.07 2.16
N SER A 370 0.74 6.28 2.91
CA SER A 370 0.84 7.25 4.00
C SER A 370 1.64 8.49 3.63
N ASN A 371 1.14 9.67 4.04
CA ASN A 371 1.89 10.93 3.99
C ASN A 371 2.77 11.17 5.23
N MET A 372 2.67 10.31 6.25
CA MET A 372 3.39 10.46 7.52
C MET A 372 4.76 9.78 7.55
N ILE A 373 4.92 8.70 6.78
CA ILE A 373 6.13 7.87 6.78
C ILE A 373 6.48 7.58 5.32
N GLY A 374 7.65 8.06 4.89
CA GLY A 374 8.21 7.80 3.58
C GLY A 374 9.27 6.72 3.54
N VAL A 375 9.77 6.46 2.32
CA VAL A 375 10.82 5.47 2.02
C VAL A 375 12.12 5.74 2.79
N MET A 376 12.42 7.00 3.11
CA MET A 376 13.62 7.41 3.85
C MET A 376 13.40 7.58 5.35
N ASP A 377 12.14 7.56 5.82
CA ASP A 377 11.80 7.83 7.23
C ASP A 377 11.70 6.55 8.07
N ASN A 378 11.43 5.42 7.43
CA ASN A 378 11.27 4.11 8.08
C ASN A 378 12.24 3.10 7.45
N ASP A 379 13.00 2.44 8.32
CA ASP A 379 13.96 1.41 7.99
C ASP A 379 13.34 0.19 7.28
N ASP A 380 12.08 -0.11 7.56
CA ASP A 380 11.34 -1.22 6.97
C ASP A 380 11.37 -1.19 5.42
N TYR A 381 11.33 -0.01 4.77
CA TYR A 381 11.35 0.06 3.30
C TYR A 381 12.64 -0.52 2.72
N PHE A 382 13.81 -0.13 3.23
CA PHE A 382 15.06 -0.73 2.75
C PHE A 382 15.20 -2.17 3.22
N GLN A 383 14.69 -2.51 4.41
CA GLN A 383 14.75 -3.87 4.93
C GLN A 383 13.95 -4.86 4.08
N TYR A 384 12.77 -4.49 3.58
CA TYR A 384 11.92 -5.37 2.78
C TYR A 384 12.17 -5.20 1.28
N LEU A 385 11.92 -4.01 0.71
CA LEU A 385 12.08 -3.78 -0.72
C LEU A 385 13.56 -3.80 -1.12
N GLY A 386 14.43 -3.11 -0.36
CA GLY A 386 15.88 -3.12 -0.60
C GLY A 386 16.50 -4.50 -0.37
N GLY A 387 16.09 -5.22 0.68
CA GLY A 387 16.49 -6.60 0.95
C GLY A 387 16.08 -7.57 -0.16
N LEU A 388 14.85 -7.43 -0.67
CA LEU A 388 14.35 -8.18 -1.83
C LEU A 388 15.15 -7.87 -3.09
N ALA A 389 15.36 -6.60 -3.41
CA ALA A 389 16.16 -6.16 -4.56
C ALA A 389 17.58 -6.74 -4.52
N LEU A 390 18.20 -6.71 -3.33
CA LEU A 390 19.51 -7.27 -3.10
C LEU A 390 19.53 -8.80 -3.26
N ALA A 391 18.50 -9.50 -2.79
CA ALA A 391 18.35 -10.94 -2.98
C ALA A 391 18.16 -11.32 -4.46
N VAL A 392 17.39 -10.53 -5.23
CA VAL A 392 17.27 -10.69 -6.69
C VAL A 392 18.61 -10.46 -7.35
N ARG A 393 19.31 -9.36 -7.06
CA ARG A 393 20.65 -9.06 -7.60
C ARG A 393 21.64 -10.20 -7.35
N ASN A 394 21.66 -10.72 -6.13
CA ASN A 394 22.58 -11.80 -5.74
C ASN A 394 22.28 -13.14 -6.46
N THR A 395 21.02 -13.41 -6.82
CA THR A 395 20.61 -14.68 -7.43
C THR A 395 20.55 -14.63 -8.96
N LYS A 396 20.13 -13.49 -9.52
CA LYS A 396 19.95 -13.24 -10.96
C LYS A 396 21.18 -12.61 -11.60
N GLY A 397 21.99 -11.87 -10.82
CA GLY A 397 23.15 -11.11 -11.29
C GLY A 397 22.83 -9.67 -11.72
N GLU A 398 21.56 -9.27 -11.72
CA GLU A 398 21.10 -7.93 -12.06
C GLU A 398 20.06 -7.42 -11.07
N THR A 399 20.05 -6.11 -10.82
CA THR A 399 19.03 -5.45 -9.99
C THR A 399 17.70 -5.44 -10.76
N PRO A 400 16.57 -5.81 -10.15
CA PRO A 400 15.26 -5.63 -10.77
C PRO A 400 14.95 -4.13 -10.88
N ASP A 401 14.06 -3.75 -11.80
CA ASP A 401 13.51 -2.40 -11.80
C ASP A 401 12.69 -2.20 -10.51
N LEU A 402 12.95 -1.11 -9.76
CA LEU A 402 12.34 -0.86 -8.47
C LEU A 402 11.28 0.22 -8.57
N TYR A 403 10.12 -0.03 -7.96
CA TYR A 403 9.02 0.91 -7.97
C TYR A 403 8.37 1.07 -6.60
N ILE A 404 7.81 2.25 -6.39
CA ILE A 404 6.84 2.52 -5.32
C ILE A 404 5.48 2.68 -5.98
N SER A 405 4.50 1.90 -5.52
CA SER A 405 3.09 2.17 -5.83
C SER A 405 2.64 3.30 -4.92
N ASN A 406 2.76 4.54 -5.41
CA ASN A 406 2.42 5.74 -4.68
C ASN A 406 0.90 5.87 -4.64
N GLN A 407 0.37 5.59 -3.46
CA GLN A 407 -1.04 5.64 -3.13
C GLN A 407 -1.29 6.70 -2.04
N ARG A 408 -0.43 7.72 -1.90
CA ARG A 408 -0.59 8.70 -0.81
C ARG A 408 -1.81 9.60 -0.99
N ASN A 409 -2.17 9.86 -2.25
CA ASN A 409 -3.27 10.73 -2.64
C ASN A 409 -4.37 9.88 -3.30
N PRO A 410 -5.47 9.57 -2.59
CA PRO A 410 -6.60 8.85 -3.16
C PRO A 410 -7.10 9.52 -4.46
N GLY A 411 -7.27 8.74 -5.53
CA GLY A 411 -7.70 9.21 -6.85
C GLY A 411 -6.58 9.74 -7.75
N LYS A 412 -5.34 9.79 -7.26
CA LYS A 412 -4.13 10.14 -8.02
C LYS A 412 -3.03 9.09 -7.82
N GLU A 413 -3.42 7.84 -7.63
CA GLU A 413 -2.50 6.72 -7.48
C GLU A 413 -1.65 6.53 -8.75
N LYS A 414 -0.36 6.24 -8.57
CA LYS A 414 0.56 6.02 -9.70
C LYS A 414 1.75 5.14 -9.29
N ILE A 415 2.34 4.49 -10.27
CA ILE A 415 3.64 3.83 -10.13
C ILE A 415 4.75 4.88 -10.28
N GLU A 416 5.73 4.87 -9.36
CA GLU A 416 6.91 5.74 -9.38
C GLU A 416 8.19 4.89 -9.35
N GLU A 417 9.14 5.14 -10.26
CA GLU A 417 10.44 4.46 -10.24
C GLU A 417 11.27 4.93 -9.04
N LEU A 418 11.75 3.98 -8.25
CA LEU A 418 12.71 4.23 -7.18
C LEU A 418 14.08 4.35 -7.85
N GLY A 419 14.49 5.58 -8.17
CA GLY A 419 15.70 5.87 -8.94
C GLY A 419 16.94 5.08 -8.48
N ASN A 420 17.71 4.58 -9.45
CA ASN A 420 18.93 3.80 -9.23
C ASN A 420 20.10 4.62 -8.65
#